data_AF-A0A9P9PH12-F1
#
_entry.id   AF-A0A9P9PH12-F1
#
_cell.length_a   1.000
_cell.length_b   1.000
_cell.length_c   1.000
_cell.angle_alpha   90.00
_cell.angle_beta   90.00
_cell.angle_gamma   90.00
#
_symmetry.space_group_name_H-M   'P 1'
#
loop_
_entity.id
_entity.type
_entity.pdbx_description
1 polymer ?
#
loop_
_entity_poly.entity_id
_entity_poly.type
_entity_poly.pdbx_seq_one_letter_code
_entity_poly.pdbx_strand_id
1 'polypeptide(L)'
;MVKFYPSLNESHVEFITNQPLFYVASAPWAGDHINISPKGHPSRTFSILGPNTVAYLDATGSGCETISHVYENGRVTVMFASFGPAPQIMRLFCKGRVVEKWDPYYQQLRAKMATENGDEVDITGARAIIVLRVKRVQTSCGFAVPLVGNGAASREGAGDAVAIADHDADADALSGFTSRDTLDNWARKQLERKELGDFQKRYNHRSLDGLPGMMSARRSYDENIAIEDAKAWVRKISRQQDAVAFGVGLGVLIMIVLSLAGVLSIKPIFIEHILNFQRRQMGIPVEHSWDHKEL
;
A
#
# COMPACT_ATOMS: atom_id res chain seq x y z
N MET A 1 9.85 11.34 16.17
CA MET A 1 9.06 12.03 15.13
C MET A 1 9.12 11.21 13.85
N VAL A 2 8.05 11.19 13.05
CA VAL A 2 8.04 10.46 11.78
C VAL A 2 9.03 11.09 10.80
N LYS A 3 9.85 10.30 10.13
CA LYS A 3 10.74 10.75 9.03
C LYS A 3 10.46 9.94 7.77
N PHE A 4 10.63 10.57 6.62
CA PHE A 4 10.45 9.95 5.31
C PHE A 4 11.73 10.03 4.50
N TYR A 5 12.01 8.98 3.73
CA TYR A 5 13.17 8.90 2.86
C TYR A 5 12.74 8.36 1.48
N PRO A 6 13.38 8.82 0.40
CA PRO A 6 13.09 8.32 -0.94
C PRO A 6 13.61 6.89 -1.16
N SER A 7 14.60 6.45 -0.38
CA SER A 7 15.27 5.15 -0.52
C SER A 7 15.83 4.66 0.83
N LEU A 8 16.26 3.40 0.86
CA LEU A 8 17.03 2.83 1.96
C LEU A 8 18.43 3.47 1.98
N ASN A 9 18.97 3.63 3.19
CA ASN A 9 20.35 4.03 3.45
C ASN A 9 20.99 2.96 4.36
N GLU A 10 22.28 3.07 4.64
CA GLU A 10 23.03 2.11 5.45
C GLU A 10 22.39 1.86 6.83
N SER A 11 22.01 2.94 7.55
CA SER A 11 21.33 2.80 8.85
C SER A 11 19.98 2.06 8.77
N HIS A 12 19.25 2.18 7.65
CA HIS A 12 18.03 1.41 7.41
C HIS A 12 18.34 -0.07 7.14
N VAL A 13 19.39 -0.36 6.37
CA VAL A 13 19.85 -1.73 6.07
C VAL A 13 20.25 -2.44 7.36
N GLU A 14 21.06 -1.79 8.20
CA GLU A 14 21.47 -2.29 9.50
C GLU A 14 20.25 -2.55 10.39
N PHE A 15 19.29 -1.61 10.44
CA PHE A 15 18.07 -1.79 11.20
C PHE A 15 17.25 -3.00 10.74
N ILE A 16 17.04 -3.18 9.42
CA ILE A 16 16.32 -4.34 8.85
C ILE A 16 16.99 -5.64 9.30
N THR A 17 18.30 -5.72 9.14
CA THR A 17 19.09 -6.95 9.34
C THR A 17 19.04 -7.42 10.80
N ASN A 18 18.89 -6.48 11.74
CA ASN A 18 18.80 -6.77 13.17
C ASN A 18 17.39 -7.18 13.65
N GLN A 19 16.37 -7.17 12.78
CA GLN A 19 15.02 -7.53 13.21
C GLN A 19 14.76 -9.04 13.14
N PRO A 20 14.13 -9.64 14.16
CA PRO A 20 13.83 -11.08 14.18
C PRO A 20 12.65 -11.48 13.29
N LEU A 21 11.82 -10.50 12.88
CA LEU A 21 10.67 -10.69 12.00
C LEU A 21 10.32 -9.40 11.25
N PHE A 22 9.52 -9.53 10.20
CA PHE A 22 8.87 -8.42 9.51
C PHE A 22 7.40 -8.73 9.26
N TYR A 23 6.61 -7.70 8.98
CA TYR A 23 5.20 -7.84 8.65
C TYR A 23 4.97 -7.43 7.20
N VAL A 24 4.12 -8.16 6.51
CA VAL A 24 3.69 -7.82 5.15
C VAL A 24 2.21 -7.51 5.19
N ALA A 25 1.86 -6.26 4.85
CA ALA A 25 0.48 -5.82 4.70
C ALA A 25 0.16 -5.60 3.22
N SER A 26 -1.01 -6.08 2.81
CA SER A 26 -1.54 -5.91 1.45
C SER A 26 -3.06 -5.82 1.51
N ALA A 27 -3.68 -5.27 0.47
CA ALA A 27 -5.12 -5.19 0.39
C ALA A 27 -5.56 -5.36 -1.07
N PRO A 28 -6.72 -5.96 -1.33
CA PRO A 28 -7.29 -5.97 -2.65
C PRO A 28 -7.68 -4.53 -3.06
N TRP A 29 -7.96 -4.34 -4.33
CA TRP A 29 -8.47 -3.07 -4.85
C TRP A 29 -9.88 -2.83 -4.31
N ALA A 30 -10.71 -3.86 -4.32
CA ALA A 30 -12.02 -3.91 -3.71
C ALA A 30 -12.17 -5.23 -2.95
N GLY A 31 -12.40 -5.13 -1.64
CA GLY A 31 -12.63 -6.28 -0.76
C GLY A 31 -12.93 -5.81 0.66
N ASP A 32 -13.43 -6.73 1.48
CA ASP A 32 -13.95 -6.39 2.82
C ASP A 32 -12.86 -6.37 3.90
N HIS A 33 -11.70 -6.97 3.64
CA HIS A 33 -10.61 -7.09 4.60
C HIS A 33 -9.26 -6.59 4.06
N ILE A 34 -8.35 -6.33 4.99
CA ILE A 34 -6.94 -6.02 4.73
C ILE A 34 -6.12 -7.20 5.26
N ASN A 35 -5.18 -7.69 4.46
CA ASN A 35 -4.30 -8.77 4.87
C ASN A 35 -3.05 -8.22 5.58
N ILE A 36 -2.66 -8.88 6.66
CA ILE A 36 -1.38 -8.67 7.34
C ILE A 36 -0.82 -10.00 7.81
N SER A 37 0.47 -10.25 7.56
CA SER A 37 1.11 -11.50 7.99
C SER A 37 2.51 -11.24 8.56
N PRO A 38 2.84 -11.75 9.76
CA PRO A 38 4.21 -11.78 10.22
C PRO A 38 5.02 -12.81 9.43
N LYS A 39 6.30 -12.53 9.21
CA LYS A 39 7.27 -13.39 8.52
C LYS A 39 8.53 -13.44 9.39
N GLY A 40 8.95 -14.64 9.78
CA GLY A 40 10.15 -14.89 10.58
C GLY A 40 11.40 -15.15 9.73
N HIS A 41 12.53 -15.33 10.41
CA HIS A 41 13.85 -15.55 9.81
C HIS A 41 14.20 -14.55 8.68
N PRO A 42 14.19 -13.23 8.92
CA PRO A 42 14.47 -12.25 7.88
C PRO A 42 15.87 -12.42 7.29
N SER A 43 16.86 -12.82 8.10
CA SER A 43 18.23 -13.13 7.63
C SER A 43 18.27 -14.21 6.55
N ARG A 44 17.29 -15.13 6.50
CA ARG A 44 17.21 -16.21 5.52
C ARG A 44 16.18 -15.97 4.41
N THR A 45 15.25 -15.05 4.62
CA THR A 45 14.07 -14.91 3.75
C THR A 45 13.93 -13.53 3.15
N PHE A 46 14.61 -12.50 3.65
CA PHE A 46 14.49 -11.13 3.18
C PHE A 46 15.85 -10.62 2.69
N SER A 47 15.89 -10.08 1.48
CA SER A 47 17.09 -9.56 0.83
C SER A 47 16.93 -8.12 0.40
N ILE A 48 18.00 -7.35 0.50
CA ILE A 48 18.06 -5.95 0.05
C ILE A 48 18.89 -5.96 -1.24
N LEU A 49 18.21 -5.78 -2.37
CA LEU A 49 18.80 -5.90 -3.71
C LEU A 49 19.29 -4.56 -4.27
N GLY A 50 19.18 -3.50 -3.47
CA GLY A 50 19.58 -2.13 -3.77
C GLY A 50 18.76 -1.09 -2.99
N PRO A 51 19.04 0.23 -3.15
CA PRO A 51 18.43 1.29 -2.34
C PRO A 51 16.91 1.39 -2.44
N ASN A 52 16.32 0.91 -3.53
CA ASN A 52 14.87 0.94 -3.78
C ASN A 52 14.30 -0.43 -4.15
N THR A 53 15.03 -1.52 -3.90
CA THR A 53 14.56 -2.86 -4.26
C THR A 53 14.90 -3.83 -3.17
N VAL A 54 13.88 -4.48 -2.64
CA VAL A 54 14.00 -5.57 -1.68
C VAL A 54 13.22 -6.76 -2.20
N ALA A 55 13.53 -7.96 -1.71
CA ALA A 55 12.79 -9.16 -2.07
C ALA A 55 12.64 -10.05 -0.86
N TYR A 56 11.57 -10.84 -0.81
CA TYR A 56 11.49 -11.91 0.18
C TYR A 56 10.99 -13.22 -0.43
N LEU A 57 11.43 -14.34 0.17
CA LEU A 57 10.98 -15.68 -0.16
C LEU A 57 9.63 -15.93 0.50
N ASP A 58 8.59 -16.16 -0.32
CA ASP A 58 7.31 -16.62 0.18
C ASP A 58 7.32 -18.15 0.24
N ALA A 59 7.37 -18.69 1.47
CA ALA A 59 7.24 -20.12 1.72
C ALA A 59 5.78 -20.58 1.58
N THR A 60 5.60 -21.85 1.25
CA THR A 60 4.28 -22.49 1.17
C THR A 60 3.54 -22.37 2.49
N GLY A 61 2.31 -21.90 2.42
CA GLY A 61 1.33 -21.86 3.50
C GLY A 61 -0.09 -21.98 2.93
N SER A 62 -1.09 -22.05 3.80
CA SER A 62 -2.50 -22.28 3.41
C SER A 62 -3.13 -21.14 2.61
N GLY A 63 -2.64 -19.90 2.76
CA GLY A 63 -3.18 -18.72 2.08
C GLY A 63 -2.25 -18.15 0.98
N CYS A 64 -2.81 -17.29 0.13
CA CYS A 64 -2.06 -16.57 -0.91
C CYS A 64 -2.45 -15.08 -1.05
N GLU A 65 -3.13 -14.51 -0.04
CA GLU A 65 -3.65 -13.13 -0.04
C GLU A 65 -2.68 -12.09 -0.61
N THR A 66 -1.44 -12.05 -0.11
CA THR A 66 -0.43 -11.11 -0.61
C THR A 66 -0.11 -11.30 -2.09
N ILE A 67 -0.03 -12.54 -2.57
CA ILE A 67 0.21 -12.84 -4.00
C ILE A 67 -0.97 -12.34 -4.82
N SER A 68 -2.20 -12.65 -4.42
CA SER A 68 -3.43 -12.20 -5.10
C SER A 68 -3.52 -10.66 -5.18
N HIS A 69 -3.29 -9.97 -4.07
CA HIS A 69 -3.30 -8.50 -4.03
C HIS A 69 -2.18 -7.89 -4.88
N VAL A 70 -1.02 -8.56 -4.94
CA VAL A 70 0.09 -8.12 -5.79
C VAL A 70 -0.25 -8.26 -7.27
N TYR A 71 -0.87 -9.36 -7.68
CA TYR A 71 -1.33 -9.55 -9.06
C TYR A 71 -2.38 -8.54 -9.48
N GLU A 72 -3.32 -8.24 -8.60
CA GLU A 72 -4.41 -7.30 -8.91
C GLU A 72 -3.93 -5.84 -8.92
N ASN A 73 -3.25 -5.39 -7.85
CA ASN A 73 -2.95 -3.97 -7.69
C ASN A 73 -1.52 -3.67 -7.23
N GLY A 74 -0.74 -4.68 -6.84
CA GLY A 74 0.68 -4.54 -6.53
C GLY A 74 0.99 -3.78 -5.23
N ARG A 75 0.02 -3.29 -4.45
CA ARG A 75 0.32 -2.46 -3.26
C ARG A 75 0.71 -3.34 -2.08
N VAL A 76 1.90 -3.09 -1.54
CA VAL A 76 2.42 -3.82 -0.39
C VAL A 76 3.11 -2.84 0.56
N THR A 77 2.92 -3.02 1.86
CA THR A 77 3.75 -2.38 2.89
C THR A 77 4.48 -3.44 3.67
N VAL A 78 5.81 -3.32 3.77
CA VAL A 78 6.61 -4.13 4.70
C VAL A 78 6.90 -3.31 5.94
N MET A 79 6.70 -3.87 7.13
CA MET A 79 7.00 -3.22 8.40
C MET A 79 8.00 -4.02 9.22
N PHE A 80 8.95 -3.30 9.81
CA PHE A 80 9.92 -3.78 10.79
C PHE A 80 9.68 -3.04 12.10
N ALA A 81 9.77 -3.74 13.24
CA ALA A 81 9.58 -3.16 14.57
C ALA A 81 10.67 -3.63 15.51
N SER A 82 11.26 -2.68 16.24
CA SER A 82 12.31 -2.94 17.23
C SER A 82 11.72 -3.44 18.54
N PHE A 83 12.15 -4.62 18.94
CA PHE A 83 11.89 -5.21 20.26
C PHE A 83 13.06 -5.01 21.24
N GLY A 84 14.14 -4.37 20.78
CA GLY A 84 15.32 -4.05 21.60
C GLY A 84 15.23 -2.67 22.26
N PRO A 85 16.30 -2.19 22.91
CA PRO A 85 16.26 -0.98 23.74
C PRO A 85 15.86 0.28 22.96
N ALA A 86 16.29 0.43 21.70
CA ALA A 86 15.95 1.58 20.87
C ALA A 86 14.58 1.39 20.17
N PRO A 87 13.52 2.15 20.53
CA PRO A 87 12.18 1.99 19.96
C PRO A 87 12.10 2.58 18.55
N GLN A 88 11.95 1.73 17.55
CA GLN A 88 11.78 2.17 16.16
C GLN A 88 10.82 1.25 15.41
N ILE A 89 9.97 1.85 14.57
CA ILE A 89 9.18 1.16 13.57
C ILE A 89 9.59 1.72 12.21
N MET A 90 9.87 0.85 11.25
CA MET A 90 10.16 1.23 9.88
C MET A 90 9.16 0.59 8.93
N ARG A 91 8.64 1.38 7.98
CA ARG A 91 7.73 0.92 6.93
C ARG A 91 8.34 1.18 5.56
N LEU A 92 8.27 0.17 4.69
CA LEU A 92 8.62 0.26 3.27
C LEU A 92 7.32 0.25 2.47
N PHE A 93 6.95 1.40 1.90
CA PHE A 93 5.80 1.48 1.00
C PHE A 93 6.23 1.04 -0.40
N CYS A 94 5.66 -0.05 -0.89
CA CYS A 94 6.18 -0.75 -2.06
C CYS A 94 5.14 -0.95 -3.16
N LYS A 95 5.63 -1.17 -4.37
CA LYS A 95 4.92 -1.90 -5.42
C LYS A 95 5.58 -3.26 -5.61
N GLY A 96 4.80 -4.33 -5.52
CA GLY A 96 5.26 -5.70 -5.62
C GLY A 96 5.14 -6.29 -7.02
N ARG A 97 5.95 -7.32 -7.26
CA ARG A 97 5.82 -8.29 -8.36
C ARG A 97 6.08 -9.68 -7.77
N VAL A 98 5.24 -10.64 -8.14
CA VAL A 98 5.45 -12.05 -7.82
C VAL A 98 6.30 -12.68 -8.90
N VAL A 99 7.32 -13.44 -8.50
CA VAL A 99 8.15 -14.25 -9.39
C VAL A 99 8.08 -15.68 -8.88
N GLU A 100 7.31 -16.52 -9.57
CA GLU A 100 7.13 -17.92 -9.24
C GLU A 100 8.29 -18.78 -9.78
N LYS A 101 8.40 -20.03 -9.31
CA LYS A 101 9.51 -20.94 -9.69
C LYS A 101 9.67 -21.16 -11.21
N TRP A 102 8.58 -21.10 -11.96
CA TRP A 102 8.58 -21.29 -13.41
C TRP A 102 8.93 -20.02 -14.19
N ASP A 103 8.94 -18.84 -13.54
CA ASP A 103 9.33 -17.59 -14.18
C ASP A 103 10.84 -17.67 -14.52
N PRO A 104 11.24 -17.36 -15.78
CA PRO A 104 12.65 -17.41 -16.20
C PRO A 104 13.61 -16.59 -15.34
N TYR A 105 13.12 -15.52 -14.67
CA TYR A 105 13.93 -14.66 -13.81
C TYR A 105 14.12 -15.22 -12.39
N TYR A 106 13.43 -16.29 -12.02
CA TYR A 106 13.46 -16.84 -10.65
C TYR A 106 14.88 -17.20 -10.21
N GLN A 107 15.61 -17.96 -11.03
CA GLN A 107 16.97 -18.40 -10.68
C GLN A 107 17.96 -17.24 -10.61
N GLN A 108 17.83 -16.26 -11.52
CA GLN A 108 18.64 -15.05 -11.48
C GLN A 108 18.41 -14.25 -10.20
N LEU A 109 17.15 -14.14 -9.76
CA LEU A 109 16.81 -13.47 -8.51
C LEU A 109 17.30 -14.23 -7.28
N ARG A 110 17.21 -15.57 -7.24
CA ARG A 110 17.81 -16.37 -6.16
C ARG A 110 19.32 -16.15 -6.07
N ALA A 111 20.03 -16.18 -7.20
CA ALA A 111 21.47 -15.91 -7.24
C ALA A 111 21.81 -14.49 -6.77
N LYS A 112 21.01 -13.49 -7.16
CA LYS A 112 21.19 -12.11 -6.69
C LYS A 112 20.95 -12.00 -5.18
N MET A 113 19.90 -12.63 -4.65
CA MET A 113 19.64 -12.66 -3.21
C MET A 113 20.81 -13.29 -2.44
N ALA A 114 21.38 -14.38 -2.94
CA ALA A 114 22.57 -15.00 -2.33
C ALA A 114 23.80 -14.09 -2.38
N THR A 115 24.01 -13.40 -3.52
CA THR A 115 25.16 -12.48 -3.69
C THR A 115 25.09 -11.30 -2.72
N GLU A 116 23.91 -10.70 -2.51
CA GLU A 116 23.74 -9.47 -1.71
C GLU A 116 23.62 -9.73 -0.21
N ASN A 117 23.19 -10.94 0.19
CA ASN A 117 22.79 -11.25 1.56
C ASN A 117 23.40 -12.55 2.12
N GLY A 118 24.22 -13.25 1.34
CA GLY A 118 24.88 -14.51 1.69
C GLY A 118 24.15 -15.76 1.18
N ASP A 119 24.89 -16.86 1.03
CA ASP A 119 24.38 -18.12 0.48
C ASP A 119 23.33 -18.81 1.38
N GLU A 120 23.19 -18.37 2.64
CA GLU A 120 22.21 -18.88 3.60
C GLU A 120 20.78 -18.38 3.37
N VAL A 121 20.58 -17.48 2.39
CA VAL A 121 19.26 -16.95 2.03
C VAL A 121 18.43 -18.02 1.31
N ASP A 122 17.87 -18.92 2.09
CA ASP A 122 16.95 -19.94 1.63
C ASP A 122 15.96 -20.37 2.70
N ILE A 123 14.79 -20.82 2.26
CA ILE A 123 13.78 -21.43 3.10
C ILE A 123 13.16 -22.63 2.38
N THR A 124 13.13 -23.76 3.08
CA THR A 124 12.48 -24.97 2.59
C THR A 124 11.03 -24.68 2.24
N GLY A 125 10.61 -25.09 1.04
CA GLY A 125 9.25 -24.85 0.59
C GLY A 125 8.97 -23.42 0.10
N ALA A 126 9.99 -22.60 -0.21
CA ALA A 126 9.80 -21.37 -0.99
C ALA A 126 8.98 -21.69 -2.26
N ARG A 127 7.89 -20.96 -2.51
CA ARG A 127 7.03 -21.11 -3.70
C ARG A 127 7.13 -19.94 -4.68
N ALA A 128 7.47 -18.76 -4.18
CA ALA A 128 7.66 -17.56 -4.99
C ALA A 128 8.67 -16.60 -4.33
N ILE A 129 9.21 -15.68 -5.12
CA ILE A 129 9.94 -14.51 -4.67
C ILE A 129 9.02 -13.31 -4.85
N ILE A 130 8.82 -12.55 -3.79
CA ILE A 130 8.05 -11.30 -3.85
C ILE A 130 9.06 -10.16 -3.94
N VAL A 131 9.21 -9.62 -5.15
CA VAL A 131 10.10 -8.49 -5.43
C VAL A 131 9.34 -7.20 -5.16
N LEU A 132 9.91 -6.31 -4.36
CA LEU A 132 9.28 -5.09 -3.89
C LEU A 132 10.12 -3.89 -4.29
N ARG A 133 9.54 -3.02 -5.13
CA ARG A 133 10.09 -1.71 -5.43
C ARG A 133 9.66 -0.73 -4.35
N VAL A 134 10.61 -0.27 -3.54
CA VAL A 134 10.40 0.70 -2.47
C VAL A 134 10.16 2.08 -3.08
N LYS A 135 8.97 2.64 -2.85
CA LYS A 135 8.61 4.01 -3.26
C LYS A 135 9.00 5.05 -2.21
N ARG A 136 8.90 4.68 -0.95
CA ARG A 136 9.18 5.57 0.19
C ARG A 136 9.43 4.72 1.44
N VAL A 137 10.42 5.13 2.21
CA VAL A 137 10.70 4.59 3.55
C VAL A 137 10.14 5.56 4.58
N GLN A 138 9.52 5.03 5.62
CA GLN A 138 9.05 5.81 6.78
C GLN A 138 9.63 5.22 8.05
N THR A 139 10.25 6.04 8.89
CA THR A 139 10.60 5.67 10.26
C THR A 139 9.69 6.41 11.24
N SER A 140 9.31 5.74 12.32
CA SER A 140 8.46 6.29 13.38
C SER A 140 8.88 5.75 14.75
N CYS A 141 8.55 6.48 15.81
CA CYS A 141 8.86 6.07 17.18
C CYS A 141 8.03 4.83 17.58
N GLY A 142 8.68 3.79 18.07
CA GLY A 142 8.03 2.58 18.60
C GLY A 142 7.79 2.66 20.11
N PHE A 143 7.39 3.81 20.66
CA PHE A 143 7.40 4.06 22.11
C PHE A 143 6.48 3.17 22.94
N ALA A 144 5.51 2.50 22.30
CA ALA A 144 4.64 1.50 22.91
C ALA A 144 4.92 0.05 22.45
N VAL A 145 5.88 -0.17 21.53
CA VAL A 145 6.27 -1.54 21.14
C VAL A 145 7.00 -2.16 22.33
N PRO A 146 6.62 -3.35 22.81
CA PRO A 146 7.25 -3.93 24.00
C PRO A 146 8.74 -4.26 23.77
N LEU A 147 9.48 -4.34 24.86
CA LEU A 147 10.79 -4.98 24.89
C LEU A 147 10.60 -6.49 24.95
N VAL A 148 11.46 -7.23 24.27
CA VAL A 148 11.56 -8.69 24.44
C VAL A 148 12.84 -8.99 25.21
N GLY A 149 12.69 -9.54 26.41
CA GLY A 149 13.78 -10.07 27.23
C GLY A 149 14.02 -11.56 26.95
N ASN A 150 15.21 -12.05 27.31
CA ASN A 150 15.55 -13.47 27.26
C ASN A 150 14.83 -14.25 28.38
N GLY A 151 13.51 -14.33 28.34
CA GLY A 151 12.75 -15.33 29.08
C GLY A 151 12.92 -16.66 28.35
N ALA A 152 13.69 -17.59 28.91
CA ALA A 152 13.85 -18.92 28.34
C ALA A 152 12.50 -19.67 28.35
N ALA A 153 11.75 -19.57 27.26
CA ALA A 153 10.63 -20.47 26.99
C ALA A 153 11.20 -21.82 26.55
N SER A 154 11.53 -22.66 27.52
CA SER A 154 11.83 -24.06 27.29
C SER A 154 10.54 -24.86 27.04
N ARG A 155 10.51 -25.54 25.89
CA ARG A 155 9.89 -26.85 25.57
C ARG A 155 8.80 -26.85 24.49
N GLU A 156 9.23 -27.43 23.36
CA GLU A 156 8.61 -28.55 22.63
C GLU A 156 7.08 -28.59 22.52
N GLY A 157 6.59 -28.44 21.29
CA GLY A 157 5.21 -28.76 20.95
C GLY A 157 4.79 -28.24 19.58
N ALA A 158 5.29 -28.85 18.51
CA ALA A 158 4.57 -28.81 17.24
C ALA A 158 3.29 -29.65 17.40
N GLY A 159 2.12 -29.04 17.21
CA GLY A 159 0.84 -29.74 17.33
C GLY A 159 -0.34 -28.87 16.90
N ASP A 160 -1.24 -29.49 16.14
CA ASP A 160 -2.35 -28.92 15.38
C ASP A 160 -3.23 -27.86 16.08
N ALA A 161 -3.69 -26.93 15.26
CA ALA A 161 -4.66 -25.91 15.61
C ALA A 161 -6.09 -26.48 15.70
N VAL A 162 -6.44 -27.10 16.84
CA VAL A 162 -7.80 -27.03 17.41
C VAL A 162 -7.69 -27.21 18.93
N ALA A 163 -7.75 -26.10 19.68
CA ALA A 163 -8.05 -26.14 21.11
C ALA A 163 -9.06 -25.04 21.43
N ILE A 164 -10.23 -25.49 21.86
CA ILE A 164 -11.30 -24.67 22.41
C ILE A 164 -10.77 -24.10 23.73
N ALA A 165 -10.76 -22.76 23.85
CA ALA A 165 -10.29 -22.09 25.04
C ALA A 165 -11.38 -22.12 26.12
N ASP A 166 -11.15 -22.91 27.16
CA ASP A 166 -11.73 -22.66 28.49
C ASP A 166 -11.00 -21.46 29.10
N HIS A 167 -11.78 -20.47 29.52
CA HIS A 167 -11.36 -19.30 30.27
C HIS A 167 -10.84 -19.76 31.65
N ASP A 168 -9.57 -19.46 31.97
CA ASP A 168 -9.02 -19.16 33.31
C ASP A 168 -7.59 -19.71 33.57
N ALA A 169 -6.65 -19.49 32.65
CA ALA A 169 -5.22 -19.75 32.91
C ALA A 169 -4.23 -18.91 32.05
N ASP A 170 -4.51 -17.65 31.76
CA ASP A 170 -3.64 -16.84 30.86
C ASP A 170 -2.84 -15.75 31.59
N ALA A 171 -1.80 -16.16 32.34
CA ALA A 171 -0.79 -15.22 32.84
C ALA A 171 0.65 -15.55 32.44
N ASP A 172 0.95 -16.72 31.87
CA ASP A 172 2.35 -17.19 31.73
C ASP A 172 2.86 -17.38 30.29
N ALA A 173 2.04 -17.19 29.25
CA ALA A 173 2.45 -17.42 27.86
C ALA A 173 3.29 -16.29 27.22
N LEU A 174 3.39 -15.13 27.85
CA LEU A 174 4.12 -13.95 27.34
C LEU A 174 5.25 -13.47 28.27
N SER A 175 5.81 -14.38 29.09
CA SER A 175 6.85 -14.12 30.11
C SER A 175 8.17 -13.49 29.63
N GLY A 176 8.28 -13.18 28.32
CA GLY A 176 9.40 -12.44 27.72
C GLY A 176 9.12 -10.99 27.35
N PHE A 177 7.89 -10.47 27.46
CA PHE A 177 7.55 -9.11 27.03
C PHE A 177 7.48 -8.11 28.19
N THR A 178 8.14 -6.97 28.05
CA THR A 178 8.07 -5.86 29.02
C THR A 178 7.56 -4.59 28.34
N SER A 179 6.55 -3.95 28.94
CA SER A 179 5.98 -2.69 28.45
C SER A 179 6.98 -1.54 28.51
N ARG A 180 6.75 -0.50 27.69
CA ARG A 180 7.53 0.75 27.71
C ARG A 180 6.69 1.89 28.24
N ASP A 181 7.17 2.56 29.29
CA ASP A 181 6.56 3.81 29.80
C ASP A 181 6.88 5.03 28.93
N THR A 182 7.58 4.85 27.81
CA THR A 182 8.10 5.95 26.98
C THR A 182 6.97 6.78 26.38
N LEU A 183 5.86 6.13 25.98
CA LEU A 183 4.72 6.83 25.39
C LEU A 183 4.03 7.72 26.43
N ASP A 184 3.76 7.18 27.62
CA ASP A 184 3.09 7.91 28.70
C ASP A 184 3.94 9.08 29.21
N ASN A 185 5.25 8.84 29.36
CA ASN A 185 6.19 9.89 29.75
C ASN A 185 6.28 11.01 28.69
N TRP A 186 6.21 10.66 27.39
CA TRP A 186 6.15 11.67 26.33
C TRP A 186 4.84 12.45 26.36
N ALA A 187 3.70 11.78 26.52
CA ALA A 187 2.39 12.41 26.57
C ALA A 187 2.27 13.37 27.77
N ARG A 188 2.75 12.95 28.95
CA ARG A 188 2.78 13.79 30.16
C ARG A 188 3.59 15.08 29.94
N LYS A 189 4.79 14.95 29.37
CA LYS A 189 5.64 16.11 29.02
C LYS A 189 4.97 17.04 28.02
N GLN A 190 4.24 16.52 27.04
CA GLN A 190 3.52 17.35 26.07
C GLN A 190 2.33 18.07 26.68
N LEU A 191 1.61 17.43 27.63
CA LEU A 191 0.54 18.07 28.40
C LEU A 191 1.06 19.17 29.31
N GLU A 192 2.15 18.91 30.04
CA GLU A 192 2.82 19.90 30.90
C GLU A 192 3.24 21.14 30.10
N ARG A 193 3.74 20.94 28.89
CA ARG A 193 4.13 22.03 27.97
C ARG A 193 2.95 22.69 27.25
N LYS A 194 1.73 22.17 27.40
CA LYS A 194 0.52 22.59 26.65
C LYS A 194 0.67 22.49 25.12
N GLU A 195 1.57 21.64 24.64
CA GLU A 195 1.91 21.48 23.21
C GLU A 195 1.11 20.37 22.51
N LEU A 196 0.38 19.54 23.26
CA LEU A 196 -0.30 18.37 22.72
C LEU A 196 -1.36 18.73 21.66
N GLY A 197 -2.10 19.83 21.87
CA GLY A 197 -3.09 20.33 20.92
C GLY A 197 -2.44 20.77 19.60
N ASP A 198 -1.32 21.50 19.68
CA ASP A 198 -0.55 21.93 18.50
C ASP A 198 0.10 20.75 17.77
N PHE A 199 0.47 19.70 18.50
CA PHE A 199 0.95 18.46 17.92
C PHE A 199 -0.17 17.76 17.13
N GLN A 200 -1.34 17.56 17.73
CA GLN A 200 -2.50 16.96 17.06
C GLN A 200 -2.93 17.77 15.84
N LYS A 201 -3.02 19.10 15.97
CA LYS A 201 -3.31 20.02 14.87
C LYS A 201 -2.35 19.81 13.69
N ARG A 202 -1.04 19.71 13.96
CA ARG A 202 -0.02 19.53 12.91
C ARG A 202 -0.04 18.14 12.27
N TYR A 203 -0.14 17.08 13.06
CA TYR A 203 0.14 15.71 12.58
C TYR A 203 -1.09 14.82 12.39
N ASN A 204 -2.26 15.19 12.92
CA ASN A 204 -3.44 14.32 12.95
C ASN A 204 -4.59 14.83 12.09
N HIS A 205 -4.47 16.01 11.46
CA HIS A 205 -5.53 16.58 10.64
C HIS A 205 -5.66 15.90 9.25
N ARG A 206 -4.62 15.19 8.77
CA ARG A 206 -4.64 14.45 7.49
C ARG A 206 -3.83 13.15 7.52
N SER A 207 -4.22 12.22 6.64
CA SER A 207 -3.44 11.01 6.34
C SER A 207 -2.31 11.27 5.34
N LEU A 208 -1.43 10.28 5.13
CA LEU A 208 -0.36 10.33 4.12
C LEU A 208 -0.89 10.49 2.69
N ASP A 209 -2.09 9.98 2.42
CA ASP A 209 -2.77 10.11 1.12
C ASP A 209 -3.64 11.39 1.03
N GLY A 210 -3.52 12.26 2.03
CA GLY A 210 -4.27 13.52 2.13
C GLY A 210 -5.74 13.32 2.48
N LEU A 211 -6.12 12.16 3.02
CA LEU A 211 -7.49 11.93 3.49
C LEU A 211 -7.73 12.76 4.76
N PRO A 212 -8.97 13.24 4.99
CA PRO A 212 -9.31 13.93 6.20
C PRO A 212 -9.01 13.08 7.45
N GLY A 213 -8.33 13.68 8.42
CA GLY A 213 -7.95 13.05 9.68
C GLY A 213 -8.90 13.36 10.83
N MET A 214 -8.35 13.42 12.05
CA MET A 214 -9.09 13.62 13.29
C MET A 214 -9.86 14.95 13.29
N MET A 215 -11.17 14.90 13.58
CA MET A 215 -12.06 16.07 13.49
C MET A 215 -11.63 17.23 14.40
N SER A 216 -11.20 16.94 15.64
CA SER A 216 -10.69 17.97 16.56
C SER A 216 -9.44 18.67 16.01
N ALA A 217 -8.48 17.90 15.49
CA ALA A 217 -7.28 18.45 14.88
C ALA A 217 -7.60 19.33 13.65
N ARG A 218 -8.55 18.91 12.80
CA ARG A 218 -8.99 19.67 11.63
C ARG A 218 -9.66 20.99 12.01
N ARG A 219 -10.54 20.98 13.03
CA ARG A 219 -11.15 22.20 13.58
C ARG A 219 -10.10 23.15 14.14
N SER A 220 -9.14 22.64 14.91
CA SER A 220 -8.04 23.44 15.43
C SER A 220 -7.11 23.95 14.33
N TYR A 221 -7.02 23.26 13.19
CA TYR A 221 -6.30 23.69 12.00
C TYR A 221 -7.04 24.76 11.17
N ASP A 222 -8.27 25.11 11.54
CA ASP A 222 -9.13 26.08 10.85
C ASP A 222 -9.49 25.65 9.41
N GLU A 223 -9.65 24.34 9.20
CA GLU A 223 -10.11 23.82 7.92
C GLU A 223 -11.61 24.05 7.72
N ASN A 224 -12.01 24.47 6.51
CA ASN A 224 -13.40 24.38 6.10
C ASN A 224 -13.77 22.91 5.83
N ILE A 225 -14.41 22.27 6.82
CA ILE A 225 -14.71 20.83 6.81
C ILE A 225 -15.52 20.43 5.58
N ALA A 226 -16.57 21.18 5.24
CA ALA A 226 -17.45 20.87 4.10
C ALA A 226 -16.69 20.88 2.78
N ILE A 227 -15.84 21.89 2.56
CA ILE A 227 -15.02 21.99 1.35
C ILE A 227 -13.99 20.85 1.29
N GLU A 228 -13.31 20.56 2.40
CA GLU A 228 -12.25 19.54 2.41
C GLU A 228 -12.79 18.12 2.30
N ASP A 229 -13.97 17.84 2.85
CA ASP A 229 -14.67 16.57 2.69
C ASP A 229 -15.21 16.42 1.26
N ALA A 230 -15.74 17.48 0.66
CA ALA A 230 -16.12 17.49 -0.76
C ALA A 230 -14.91 17.22 -1.67
N LYS A 231 -13.76 17.86 -1.41
CA LYS A 231 -12.51 17.58 -2.14
C LYS A 231 -12.04 16.13 -1.94
N ALA A 232 -12.19 15.57 -0.75
CA ALA A 232 -11.83 14.16 -0.49
C ALA A 232 -12.75 13.21 -1.27
N TRP A 233 -14.05 13.50 -1.32
CA TRP A 233 -15.02 12.75 -2.10
C TRP A 233 -14.73 12.83 -3.60
N VAL A 234 -14.46 14.02 -4.15
CA VAL A 234 -14.06 14.18 -5.56
C VAL A 234 -12.79 13.39 -5.87
N ARG A 235 -11.78 13.44 -4.99
CA ARG A 235 -10.54 12.65 -5.14
C ARG A 235 -10.79 11.14 -5.11
N LYS A 236 -11.77 10.66 -4.33
CA LYS A 236 -12.17 9.25 -4.32
C LYS A 236 -12.71 8.85 -5.69
N ILE A 237 -13.60 9.65 -6.27
CA ILE A 237 -14.20 9.39 -7.58
C ILE A 237 -13.13 9.45 -8.69
N SER A 238 -12.26 10.47 -8.67
CA SER A 238 -11.26 10.64 -9.73
C SER A 238 -10.21 9.51 -9.78
N ARG A 239 -10.04 8.76 -8.69
CA ARG A 239 -9.16 7.58 -8.62
C ARG A 239 -9.76 6.32 -9.24
N GLN A 240 -11.04 6.31 -9.59
CA GLN A 240 -11.74 5.17 -10.20
C GLN A 240 -11.74 5.28 -11.73
N GLN A 241 -10.56 5.50 -12.33
CA GLN A 241 -10.43 5.80 -13.76
C GLN A 241 -10.98 4.69 -14.65
N ASP A 242 -10.74 3.43 -14.30
CA ASP A 242 -11.20 2.28 -15.08
C ASP A 242 -12.74 2.19 -15.11
N ALA A 243 -13.40 2.43 -13.97
CA ALA A 243 -14.85 2.44 -13.89
C ALA A 243 -15.46 3.61 -14.67
N VAL A 244 -14.83 4.79 -14.62
CA VAL A 244 -15.26 5.96 -15.41
C VAL A 244 -15.09 5.69 -16.90
N ALA A 245 -13.94 5.16 -17.33
CA ALA A 245 -13.68 4.83 -18.73
C ALA A 245 -14.66 3.77 -19.25
N PHE A 246 -14.92 2.73 -18.45
CA PHE A 246 -15.92 1.71 -18.77
C PHE A 246 -17.33 2.31 -18.89
N GLY A 247 -17.74 3.17 -17.95
CA GLY A 247 -19.04 3.83 -17.99
C GLY A 247 -19.22 4.74 -19.22
N VAL A 248 -18.19 5.52 -19.57
CA VAL A 248 -18.20 6.34 -20.80
C VAL A 248 -18.30 5.45 -22.04
N GLY A 249 -17.49 4.38 -22.11
CA GLY A 249 -17.52 3.43 -23.23
C GLY A 249 -18.89 2.77 -23.39
N LEU A 250 -19.50 2.33 -22.28
CA LEU A 250 -20.84 1.74 -22.27
C LEU A 250 -21.90 2.76 -22.72
N GLY A 251 -21.80 4.01 -22.27
CA GLY A 251 -22.68 5.09 -22.72
C GLY A 251 -22.59 5.33 -24.23
N VAL A 252 -21.39 5.42 -24.78
CA VAL A 252 -21.18 5.57 -26.23
C VAL A 252 -21.74 4.36 -27.00
N LEU A 253 -21.51 3.14 -26.50
CA LEU A 253 -22.05 1.92 -27.11
C LEU A 253 -23.59 1.94 -27.15
N ILE A 254 -24.23 2.28 -26.03
CA ILE A 254 -25.70 2.40 -25.95
C ILE A 254 -26.21 3.44 -26.95
N MET A 255 -25.54 4.59 -27.05
CA MET A 255 -25.91 5.65 -28.01
C MET A 255 -25.83 5.16 -29.46
N ILE A 256 -24.79 4.40 -29.81
CA ILE A 256 -24.65 3.79 -31.15
C ILE A 256 -25.79 2.81 -31.41
N VAL A 257 -26.10 1.92 -30.45
CA VAL A 257 -27.18 0.93 -30.59
C VAL A 257 -28.54 1.60 -30.76
N LEU A 258 -28.86 2.61 -29.95
CA LEU A 258 -30.11 3.37 -30.06
C LEU A 258 -30.19 4.12 -31.39
N SER A 259 -29.06 4.58 -31.92
CA SER A 259 -29.03 5.25 -33.21
C SER A 259 -29.26 4.29 -34.38
N LEU A 260 -28.61 3.12 -34.37
CA LEU A 260 -28.82 2.07 -35.36
C LEU A 260 -30.25 1.50 -35.32
N ALA A 261 -30.85 1.44 -34.13
CA ALA A 261 -32.24 1.02 -33.95
C ALA A 261 -33.27 2.09 -34.38
N GLY A 262 -32.83 3.27 -34.83
CA GLY A 262 -33.71 4.38 -35.24
C GLY A 262 -34.43 5.05 -34.08
N VAL A 263 -34.09 4.72 -32.83
CA VAL A 263 -34.67 5.32 -31.62
C VAL A 263 -34.06 6.70 -31.36
N LEU A 264 -32.79 6.90 -31.75
CA LEU A 264 -32.05 8.12 -31.47
C LEU A 264 -31.33 8.66 -32.71
N SER A 265 -31.76 9.80 -33.24
CA SER A 265 -31.06 10.47 -34.35
C SER A 265 -29.89 11.30 -33.82
N ILE A 266 -28.69 10.74 -33.77
CA ILE A 266 -27.47 11.49 -33.46
C ILE A 266 -27.00 12.20 -34.74
N LYS A 267 -27.09 13.53 -34.80
CA LYS A 267 -26.39 14.32 -35.82
C LYS A 267 -24.99 14.63 -35.29
N PRO A 268 -23.91 13.99 -35.78
CA PRO A 268 -22.59 14.19 -35.23
C PRO A 268 -21.95 15.45 -35.84
N ILE A 269 -22.44 16.63 -35.44
CA ILE A 269 -22.01 17.94 -35.94
C ILE A 269 -20.48 18.12 -35.83
N PHE A 270 -19.87 17.52 -34.82
CA PHE A 270 -18.42 17.52 -34.63
C PHE A 270 -17.66 16.65 -35.66
N ILE A 271 -18.20 15.48 -36.01
CA ILE A 271 -17.61 14.60 -37.03
C ILE A 271 -17.77 15.26 -38.42
N GLU A 272 -18.92 15.88 -38.68
CA GLU A 272 -19.11 16.69 -39.90
C GLU A 272 -18.07 17.82 -39.98
N HIS A 273 -17.79 18.52 -38.88
CA HIS A 273 -16.75 19.55 -38.84
C HIS A 273 -15.34 19.00 -39.13
N ILE A 274 -14.96 17.86 -38.55
CA ILE A 274 -13.65 17.23 -38.81
C ILE A 274 -13.55 16.75 -40.25
N LEU A 275 -14.59 16.07 -40.76
CA LEU A 275 -14.63 15.58 -42.14
C LEU A 275 -14.62 16.74 -43.15
N ASN A 276 -15.30 17.84 -42.85
CA ASN A 276 -15.28 19.04 -43.68
C ASN A 276 -13.93 19.76 -43.61
N PHE A 277 -13.27 19.78 -42.44
CA PHE A 277 -11.92 20.29 -42.29
C PHE A 277 -10.90 19.45 -43.11
N GLN A 278 -10.99 18.12 -43.05
CA GLN A 278 -10.17 17.23 -43.86
C GLN A 278 -10.45 17.37 -45.35
N ARG A 279 -11.72 17.47 -45.78
CA ARG A 279 -12.08 17.74 -47.18
C ARG A 279 -11.48 19.05 -47.70
N ARG A 280 -11.52 20.12 -46.89
CA ARG A 280 -10.89 21.41 -47.23
C ARG A 280 -9.38 21.28 -47.41
N GLN A 281 -8.69 20.53 -46.54
CA GLN A 281 -7.25 20.27 -46.66
C GLN A 281 -6.89 19.45 -47.91
N MET A 282 -7.78 18.55 -48.34
CA MET A 282 -7.60 17.73 -49.55
C MET A 282 -8.06 18.42 -50.85
N GLY A 283 -8.49 19.69 -50.80
CA GLY A 283 -8.96 20.43 -51.98
C GLY A 283 -10.30 19.93 -52.54
N ILE A 284 -11.03 19.12 -51.78
CA ILE A 284 -12.35 18.62 -52.18
C ILE A 284 -13.37 19.72 -51.87
N PRO A 285 -14.13 20.22 -52.86
CA PRO A 285 -15.13 21.25 -52.62
C PRO A 285 -16.17 20.73 -51.61
N VAL A 286 -16.39 21.52 -50.55
CA VAL A 286 -17.51 21.28 -49.64
C VAL A 286 -18.72 21.92 -50.30
N GLU A 287 -19.72 21.13 -50.68
CA GLU A 287 -20.99 21.64 -51.19
C GLU A 287 -21.65 22.50 -50.09
N HIS A 288 -21.51 23.82 -50.20
CA HIS A 288 -22.38 24.74 -49.50
C HIS A 288 -23.66 24.84 -50.33
N SER A 289 -24.68 24.06 -49.98
CA SER A 289 -26.05 24.38 -50.37
C SER A 289 -26.43 25.67 -49.64
N TRP A 290 -26.20 26.81 -50.29
CA TRP A 290 -26.83 28.06 -49.90
C TRP A 290 -28.33 27.90 -50.12
N ASP A 291 -29.11 27.91 -49.04
CA ASP A 291 -30.57 27.96 -49.13
C ASP A 291 -30.95 29.36 -49.61
N HIS A 292 -31.33 29.48 -50.88
CA HIS A 292 -31.73 30.75 -51.52
C HIS A 292 -33.04 31.33 -50.97
N LYS A 293 -33.59 30.79 -49.87
CA LYS A 293 -34.86 31.26 -49.26
C LYS A 293 -34.69 32.30 -48.14
N GLU A 294 -33.47 32.69 -47.78
CA GLU A 294 -33.21 33.74 -46.77
C GLU A 294 -32.59 35.04 -47.34
N LEU A 295 -32.93 35.42 -48.58
CA LEU A 295 -32.64 36.75 -49.15
C LEU A 295 -33.94 37.47 -49.54
#